data_AF-K1TAJ0-F1
#
_entry.id   AF-K1TAJ0-F1
#
_cell.length_a   1.000
_cell.length_b   1.000
_cell.length_c   1.000
_cell.angle_alpha   90.00
_cell.angle_beta   90.00
_cell.angle_gamma   90.00
#
_symmetry.space_group_name_H-M   'P 1'
#
loop_
_entity.id
_entity.type
_entity.pdbx_description
1 polymer ?
#
loop_
_entity_poly.entity_id
_entity_poly.type
_entity_poly.pdbx_seq_one_letter_code
_entity_poly.pdbx_strand_id
1 'polypeptide(L)'
;YDENGKVEQHLEQGNREYSNTITTVTKDNVVIEKNNKPERVGQISSDGSQCGMVYSDDGLFPTLSAGCHGYANPHIYTQYRIRKLTPVECGRLMGVNMDDIIRMIIADHRRANEYLQYMKDNGIEYEGKKEMDELSKIQGMSNSKLYKQYGNSIVVDVMCAMFRNLNIKGVENWNNYCKNQAKK
;
A
#
# COMPACT_ATOMS: atom_id res chain seq x y z
N TYR A 1 37.97 13.21 14.02
CA TYR A 1 38.86 12.40 14.86
C TYR A 1 39.36 13.31 15.97
N ASP A 2 39.29 12.89 17.23
CA ASP A 2 39.86 13.66 18.34
C ASP A 2 41.39 13.62 18.30
N GLU A 3 42.02 14.39 19.19
CA GLU A 3 43.48 14.45 19.38
C GLU A 3 44.11 13.08 19.75
N ASN A 4 43.29 12.09 20.11
CA ASN A 4 43.69 10.73 20.44
C ASN A 4 43.39 9.73 19.29
N GLY A 5 42.97 10.21 18.12
CA GLY A 5 42.66 9.37 16.96
C GLY A 5 41.33 8.62 17.03
N LYS A 6 40.45 8.96 17.97
CA LYS A 6 39.11 8.39 18.07
C LYS A 6 38.18 9.06 17.06
N VAL A 7 37.33 8.28 16.39
CA VAL A 7 36.29 8.83 15.51
C VAL A 7 35.25 9.53 16.39
N GLU A 8 35.05 10.81 16.15
CA GLU A 8 33.96 11.59 16.74
C GLU A 8 33.08 12.14 15.62
N GLN A 9 31.77 12.04 15.80
CA GLN A 9 30.79 12.58 14.89
C GLN A 9 30.35 13.95 15.42
N HIS A 10 30.62 15.00 14.66
CA HIS A 10 30.29 16.38 15.03
C HIS A 10 29.05 16.79 14.21
N LEU A 11 27.98 17.19 14.88
CA LEU A 11 26.75 17.65 14.24
C LEU A 11 26.78 19.19 14.20
N GLU A 12 26.95 19.77 13.03
CA GLU A 12 26.94 21.22 12.85
C GLU A 12 25.53 21.70 12.44
N GLN A 13 24.94 22.59 13.24
CA GLN A 13 23.67 23.22 12.90
C GLN A 13 23.89 24.33 11.86
N GLY A 14 23.36 24.16 10.66
CA GLY A 14 23.37 25.23 9.65
C GLY A 14 22.45 26.39 10.03
N ASN A 15 22.76 27.60 9.55
CA ASN A 15 21.99 28.82 9.85
C ASN A 15 20.65 28.96 9.07
N ARG A 16 20.19 27.89 8.41
CA ARG A 16 18.94 27.88 7.62
C ARG A 16 17.81 27.22 8.42
N GLU A 17 16.57 27.43 7.97
CA GLU A 17 15.37 26.82 8.56
C GLU A 17 15.41 25.28 8.56
N TYR A 18 16.17 24.69 7.62
CA TYR A 18 16.45 23.26 7.52
C TYR A 18 17.96 23.04 7.37
N SER A 19 18.51 22.13 8.18
CA SER A 19 19.90 21.67 8.05
C SER A 19 19.88 20.20 7.64
N ASN A 20 20.38 19.89 6.45
CA ASN A 20 20.55 18.51 5.99
C ASN A 20 21.96 18.06 6.35
N THR A 21 22.10 17.06 7.20
CA THR A 21 23.36 16.32 7.32
C THR A 21 23.38 15.28 6.21
N ILE A 22 24.10 15.56 5.11
CA ILE A 22 24.48 14.51 4.17
C ILE A 22 25.56 13.68 4.87
N THR A 23 25.25 12.45 5.22
CA THR A 23 26.26 11.46 5.56
C THR A 23 26.34 10.45 4.43
N THR A 24 27.52 9.89 4.18
CA THR A 24 27.72 8.84 3.16
C THR A 24 27.06 7.51 3.55
N VAL A 25 26.44 7.45 4.74
CA VAL A 25 25.73 6.29 5.26
C VAL A 25 24.23 6.63 5.28
N THR A 26 23.43 5.97 4.47
CA THR A 26 21.98 6.24 4.33
C THR A 26 21.14 5.99 5.60
N LYS A 27 21.77 5.64 6.73
CA LYS A 27 21.10 5.33 7.99
C LYS A 27 20.96 6.51 8.96
N ASP A 28 21.71 7.59 8.78
CA ASP A 28 21.81 8.68 9.78
C ASP A 28 21.42 10.05 9.22
N ASN A 29 20.38 10.11 8.38
CA ASN A 29 19.85 11.38 7.90
C ASN A 29 18.94 11.98 8.98
N VAL A 30 19.40 13.04 9.65
CA VAL A 30 18.65 13.75 10.69
C VAL A 30 18.21 15.11 10.15
N VAL A 31 16.93 15.43 10.30
CA VAL A 31 16.36 16.75 10.02
C VAL A 31 16.11 17.45 11.36
N ILE A 32 16.61 18.67 11.50
CA ILE A 32 16.35 19.52 12.67
C ILE A 32 15.29 20.55 12.28
N GLU A 33 14.07 20.40 12.80
CA GLU A 33 12.97 21.36 12.60
C GLU A 33 12.79 22.25 13.83
N LYS A 34 12.64 23.56 13.61
CA LYS A 34 12.42 24.55 14.66
C LYS A 34 10.93 24.56 15.03
N ASN A 35 10.56 23.67 15.96
CA ASN A 35 9.22 23.48 16.53
C ASN A 35 8.14 22.86 15.61
N ASN A 36 7.89 21.57 15.83
CA ASN A 36 6.54 21.02 15.88
C ASN A 36 6.50 20.05 17.08
N LYS A 37 5.73 20.35 18.12
CA LYS A 37 5.68 19.47 19.31
C LYS A 37 4.83 18.24 18.99
N PRO A 38 5.16 17.06 19.54
CA PRO A 38 4.23 15.95 19.51
C PRO A 38 2.92 16.33 20.19
N GLU A 39 1.79 16.15 19.51
CA GLU A 39 0.47 16.44 20.05
C GLU A 39 -0.15 15.14 20.57
N ARG A 40 -0.03 14.91 21.88
CA ARG A 40 -0.66 13.74 22.52
C ARG A 40 -2.15 14.00 22.70
N VAL A 41 -2.97 13.18 22.05
CA VAL A 41 -4.44 13.28 22.07
C VAL A 41 -5.10 12.21 22.93
N GLY A 42 -4.35 11.18 23.36
CA GLY A 42 -4.93 10.14 24.18
C GLY A 42 -3.95 9.08 24.67
N GLN A 43 -4.54 8.04 25.27
CA GLN A 43 -3.86 6.84 25.73
C GLN A 43 -4.82 5.65 25.67
N ILE A 44 -4.40 4.53 25.06
CA ILE A 44 -5.21 3.30 24.92
C ILE A 44 -4.82 2.21 25.93
N SER A 45 -3.78 2.44 26.73
CA SER A 45 -3.37 1.56 27.82
C SER A 45 -3.85 2.13 29.17
N SER A 46 -3.44 1.51 30.28
CA SER A 46 -3.72 2.01 31.63
C SER A 46 -3.20 3.44 31.84
N ASP A 47 -4.01 4.30 32.49
CA ASP A 47 -3.66 5.70 32.74
C ASP A 47 -2.29 5.86 33.39
N GLY A 48 -1.49 6.80 32.85
CA GLY A 48 -0.13 7.09 33.33
C GLY A 48 0.94 6.08 32.88
N SER A 49 0.56 5.00 32.18
CA SER A 49 1.54 4.09 31.55
C SER A 49 2.33 4.80 30.47
N GLN A 50 3.60 4.44 30.30
CA GLN A 50 4.42 4.93 29.19
C GLN A 50 4.02 4.28 27.85
N CYS A 51 3.26 3.18 27.88
CA CYS A 51 2.79 2.46 26.71
C CYS A 51 1.45 3.03 26.23
N GLY A 52 1.10 2.84 24.95
CA GLY A 52 -0.23 3.09 24.41
C GLY A 52 -0.56 4.56 24.25
N MET A 53 0.43 5.44 24.22
CA MET A 53 0.22 6.86 23.94
C MET A 53 -0.29 7.07 22.52
N VAL A 54 -1.28 7.95 22.37
CA VAL A 54 -1.88 8.28 21.08
C VAL A 54 -1.58 9.74 20.73
N TYR A 55 -1.11 9.97 19.52
CA TYR A 55 -0.69 11.27 18.99
C TYR A 55 -1.56 11.69 17.79
N SER A 56 -1.83 12.98 17.65
CA SER A 56 -2.53 13.55 16.49
C SER A 56 -1.73 13.37 15.21
N ASP A 57 -2.40 13.35 14.06
CA ASP A 57 -1.77 13.47 12.74
C ASP A 57 -1.45 14.92 12.33
N ASP A 58 -1.90 15.91 13.11
CA ASP A 58 -1.58 17.34 12.92
C ASP A 58 -0.19 17.75 13.47
N GLY A 59 0.44 16.89 14.29
CA GLY A 59 1.72 17.16 14.96
C GLY A 59 2.85 16.21 14.57
N LEU A 60 4.01 16.33 15.24
CA LEU A 60 5.08 15.35 15.05
C LEU A 60 4.73 14.01 15.70
N PHE A 61 5.06 12.94 14.97
CA PHE A 61 5.05 11.62 15.56
C PHE A 61 6.34 11.39 16.37
N PRO A 62 6.25 10.91 17.63
CA PRO A 62 7.44 10.60 18.43
C PRO A 62 8.33 9.52 17.79
N THR A 63 9.62 9.54 18.13
CA THR A 63 10.60 8.56 17.65
C THR A 63 10.22 7.14 18.05
N LEU A 64 10.33 6.21 17.09
CA LEU A 64 10.12 4.79 17.34
C LEU A 64 11.27 4.19 18.16
N SER A 65 10.92 3.40 19.17
CA SER A 65 11.90 2.68 19.99
C SER A 65 12.03 1.23 19.53
N ALA A 66 13.26 0.76 19.34
CA ALA A 66 13.54 -0.63 18.99
C ALA A 66 13.46 -1.56 20.22
N GLY A 67 13.14 -2.84 20.01
CA GLY A 67 13.07 -3.85 21.10
C GLY A 67 11.82 -3.76 21.99
N CYS A 68 10.88 -2.87 21.64
CA CYS A 68 9.62 -2.69 22.35
C CYS A 68 8.62 -3.82 22.03
N HIS A 69 7.90 -4.30 23.06
CA HIS A 69 6.85 -5.31 22.94
C HIS A 69 5.48 -4.72 23.30
N GLY A 70 4.41 -5.24 22.70
CA GLY A 70 3.04 -4.78 22.96
C GLY A 70 2.79 -3.32 22.53
N TYR A 71 2.11 -2.56 23.38
CA TYR A 71 1.75 -1.16 23.14
C TYR A 71 2.87 -0.14 23.44
N ALA A 72 4.13 -0.58 23.54
CA ALA A 72 5.22 0.33 23.91
C ALA A 72 5.57 1.37 22.84
N ASN A 73 5.23 1.10 21.57
CA ASN A 73 5.31 2.12 20.53
C ASN A 73 4.06 3.02 20.52
N PRO A 74 4.23 4.32 20.22
CA PRO A 74 3.12 5.27 20.13
C PRO A 74 2.18 4.94 18.96
N HIS A 75 0.95 5.42 19.06
CA HIS A 75 -0.11 5.26 18.05
C HIS A 75 -0.49 6.62 17.48
N ILE A 76 -0.90 6.64 16.20
CA ILE A 76 -1.42 7.83 15.56
C ILE A 76 -2.95 7.78 15.57
N TYR A 77 -3.58 8.84 16.04
CA TYR A 77 -4.99 9.11 15.87
C TYR A 77 -5.16 9.83 14.56
N THR A 78 -5.80 9.17 13.62
CA THR A 78 -6.10 9.73 12.32
C THR A 78 -7.41 9.13 11.84
N GLN A 79 -8.12 9.87 11.00
CA GLN A 79 -9.31 9.36 10.33
C GLN A 79 -8.96 8.30 9.28
N TYR A 80 -7.67 8.19 8.90
CA TYR A 80 -7.21 7.30 7.85
C TYR A 80 -6.70 5.96 8.36
N ARG A 81 -7.03 4.89 7.63
CA ARG A 81 -6.39 3.58 7.84
C ARG A 81 -5.19 3.43 6.92
N ILE A 82 -3.99 3.65 7.45
CA ILE A 82 -2.75 3.50 6.69
C ILE A 82 -2.37 2.02 6.60
N ARG A 83 -2.38 1.46 5.39
CA ARG A 83 -1.89 0.11 5.08
C ARG A 83 -1.47 0.01 3.62
N LYS A 84 -0.70 -1.03 3.29
CA LYS A 84 -0.49 -1.41 1.89
C LYS A 84 -1.82 -1.83 1.26
N LEU A 85 -2.00 -1.52 -0.01
CA LEU A 85 -3.03 -2.13 -0.83
C LEU A 85 -2.78 -3.64 -0.87
N THR A 86 -3.86 -4.42 -0.82
CA THR A 86 -3.84 -5.87 -1.02
C THR A 86 -3.67 -6.19 -2.51
N PRO A 87 -3.25 -7.42 -2.86
CA PRO A 87 -3.15 -7.83 -4.27
C PRO A 87 -4.44 -7.65 -5.07
N VAL A 88 -5.60 -7.90 -4.46
CA VAL A 88 -6.91 -7.68 -5.12
C VAL A 88 -7.14 -6.19 -5.39
N GLU A 89 -6.82 -5.32 -4.43
CA GLU A 89 -6.91 -3.88 -4.63
C GLU A 89 -5.95 -3.38 -5.71
N CYS A 90 -4.74 -3.95 -5.79
CA CYS A 90 -3.81 -3.67 -6.88
C CYS A 90 -4.41 -4.11 -8.23
N GLY A 91 -5.01 -5.30 -8.34
CA GLY A 91 -5.68 -5.75 -9.57
C GLY A 91 -6.82 -4.82 -9.99
N ARG A 92 -7.67 -4.41 -9.04
CA ARG A 92 -8.74 -3.44 -9.27
C ARG A 92 -8.20 -2.09 -9.73
N LEU A 93 -7.12 -1.61 -9.11
CA LEU A 93 -6.44 -0.38 -9.50
C LEU A 93 -5.90 -0.44 -10.94
N MET A 94 -5.47 -1.62 -11.40
CA MET A 94 -5.02 -1.84 -12.78
C MET A 94 -6.17 -2.05 -13.79
N GLY A 95 -7.44 -1.99 -13.36
CA GLY A 95 -8.61 -2.20 -14.22
C GLY A 95 -8.88 -3.67 -14.55
N VAL A 96 -8.33 -4.61 -13.77
CA VAL A 96 -8.52 -6.06 -13.98
C VAL A 96 -9.87 -6.49 -13.40
N ASN A 97 -10.63 -7.30 -14.15
CA ASN A 97 -11.90 -7.85 -13.69
C ASN A 97 -11.68 -8.82 -12.50
N MET A 98 -12.64 -8.87 -11.59
CA MET A 98 -12.61 -9.74 -10.40
C MET A 98 -12.41 -11.22 -10.76
N ASP A 99 -13.06 -11.72 -11.81
CA ASP A 99 -12.88 -13.12 -12.26
C ASP A 99 -11.41 -13.41 -12.62
N ASP A 100 -10.73 -12.47 -13.28
CA ASP A 100 -9.32 -12.60 -13.66
C ASP A 100 -8.39 -12.42 -12.46
N ILE A 101 -8.73 -11.52 -11.53
CA ILE A 101 -8.02 -11.36 -10.25
C ILE A 101 -8.06 -12.68 -9.47
N ILE A 102 -9.22 -13.33 -9.38
CA ILE A 102 -9.40 -14.62 -8.71
C ILE A 102 -8.56 -15.71 -9.39
N ARG A 103 -8.59 -15.77 -10.74
CA ARG A 103 -7.76 -16.70 -11.51
C ARG A 103 -6.27 -16.51 -11.24
N MET A 104 -5.80 -15.26 -11.19
CA MET A 104 -4.40 -14.95 -10.88
C MET A 104 -4.03 -15.37 -9.46
N ILE A 105 -4.88 -15.12 -8.48
CA ILE A 105 -4.62 -15.43 -7.06
C ILE A 105 -4.55 -16.94 -6.82
N ILE A 106 -5.49 -17.69 -7.41
CA ILE A 106 -5.53 -19.16 -7.30
C ILE A 106 -4.40 -19.81 -8.09
N ALA A 107 -3.96 -19.19 -9.20
CA ALA A 107 -2.90 -19.63 -10.11
C ALA A 107 -3.12 -20.98 -10.83
N ASP A 108 -4.03 -21.82 -10.34
CA ASP A 108 -4.53 -23.02 -11.00
C ASP A 108 -5.85 -22.71 -11.71
N HIS A 109 -5.83 -22.78 -13.05
CA HIS A 109 -7.00 -22.46 -13.88
C HIS A 109 -8.21 -23.34 -13.60
N ARG A 110 -8.01 -24.64 -13.33
CA ARG A 110 -9.13 -25.56 -13.09
C ARG A 110 -9.81 -25.24 -11.77
N ARG A 111 -9.03 -25.09 -10.70
CA ARG A 111 -9.53 -24.71 -9.37
C ARG A 111 -10.19 -23.33 -9.39
N ALA A 112 -9.63 -22.38 -10.12
CA ALA A 112 -10.22 -21.06 -10.25
C ALA A 112 -11.59 -21.10 -10.94
N ASN A 113 -11.74 -21.90 -12.00
CA ASN A 113 -13.02 -22.05 -12.67
C ASN A 113 -14.07 -22.73 -11.77
N GLU A 114 -13.68 -23.77 -11.03
CA GLU A 114 -14.57 -24.42 -10.04
C GLU A 114 -15.03 -23.43 -8.96
N TYR A 115 -14.11 -22.62 -8.44
CA TYR A 115 -14.42 -21.59 -7.44
C TYR A 115 -15.33 -20.49 -7.99
N LEU A 116 -15.05 -19.97 -9.19
CA LEU A 116 -15.89 -18.97 -9.85
C LEU A 116 -17.30 -19.52 -10.14
N GLN A 117 -17.41 -20.79 -10.52
CA GLN A 117 -18.70 -21.44 -10.73
C GLN A 117 -19.46 -21.55 -9.42
N TYR A 118 -18.81 -22.01 -8.34
CA TYR A 118 -19.39 -22.03 -7.00
C TYR A 118 -19.91 -20.65 -6.57
N MET A 119 -19.15 -19.58 -6.79
CA MET A 119 -19.61 -18.22 -6.49
C MET A 119 -20.87 -17.86 -7.28
N LYS A 120 -20.90 -18.17 -8.58
CA LYS A 120 -22.06 -17.90 -9.45
C LYS A 120 -23.31 -18.68 -9.03
N ASP A 121 -23.16 -19.97 -8.77
CA ASP A 121 -24.26 -20.86 -8.38
C ASP A 121 -24.89 -20.46 -7.05
N ASN A 122 -24.11 -19.83 -6.17
CA ASN A 122 -24.57 -19.36 -4.86
C ASN A 122 -24.85 -17.85 -4.81
N GLY A 123 -24.76 -17.14 -5.94
CA GLY A 123 -24.97 -15.69 -6.01
C GLY A 123 -23.99 -14.88 -5.14
N ILE A 124 -22.78 -15.38 -4.93
CA ILE A 124 -21.75 -14.74 -4.11
C ILE A 124 -21.02 -13.71 -4.94
N GLU A 125 -21.13 -12.45 -4.54
CA GLU A 125 -20.29 -11.36 -5.05
C GLU A 125 -19.14 -11.07 -4.10
N TYR A 126 -18.06 -10.52 -4.65
CA TYR A 126 -16.88 -10.18 -3.86
C TYR A 126 -17.05 -8.82 -3.19
N GLU A 127 -17.48 -8.83 -1.93
CA GLU A 127 -17.76 -7.61 -1.16
C GLU A 127 -16.58 -7.17 -0.28
N GLY A 128 -15.73 -8.09 0.18
CA GLY A 128 -14.49 -7.70 0.84
C GLY A 128 -13.89 -8.76 1.76
N LYS A 129 -13.85 -8.46 3.07
CA LYS A 129 -12.99 -9.18 4.02
C LYS A 129 -13.34 -10.66 4.17
N LYS A 130 -14.63 -11.01 4.13
CA LYS A 130 -15.07 -12.40 4.30
C LYS A 130 -14.63 -13.26 3.10
N GLU A 131 -14.80 -12.73 1.89
CA GLU A 131 -14.41 -13.41 0.65
C GLU A 131 -12.89 -13.40 0.47
N MET A 132 -12.19 -12.36 0.95
CA MET A 132 -10.72 -12.35 1.10
C MET A 132 -10.23 -13.51 1.94
N ASP A 133 -10.86 -13.76 3.09
CA ASP A 133 -10.43 -14.81 4.01
C ASP A 133 -10.58 -16.20 3.35
N GLU A 134 -11.68 -16.47 2.65
CA GLU A 134 -11.83 -17.72 1.89
C GLU A 134 -10.85 -17.81 0.71
N LEU A 135 -10.70 -16.74 -0.07
CA LEU A 135 -9.77 -16.70 -1.20
C LEU A 135 -8.31 -16.92 -0.75
N SER A 136 -7.94 -16.43 0.44
CA SER A 136 -6.61 -16.61 1.02
C SER A 136 -6.29 -18.08 1.32
N LYS A 137 -7.29 -18.90 1.66
CA LYS A 137 -7.10 -20.34 1.94
C LYS A 137 -6.76 -21.14 0.69
N ILE A 138 -7.24 -20.69 -0.47
CA ILE A 138 -7.06 -21.35 -1.77
C ILE A 138 -6.03 -20.64 -2.66
N GLN A 139 -5.37 -19.61 -2.14
CA GLN A 139 -4.38 -18.81 -2.87
C GLN A 139 -3.16 -19.67 -3.22
N GLY A 140 -2.90 -19.83 -4.52
CA GLY A 140 -1.72 -20.53 -5.04
C GLY A 140 -0.53 -19.61 -5.31
N MET A 141 -0.77 -18.31 -5.54
CA MET A 141 0.29 -17.33 -5.82
C MET A 141 0.72 -16.56 -4.57
N SER A 142 2.01 -16.29 -4.38
CA SER A 142 2.47 -15.46 -3.26
C SER A 142 2.16 -13.97 -3.47
N ASN A 143 1.88 -13.25 -2.38
CA ASN A 143 1.59 -11.81 -2.44
C ASN A 143 2.72 -11.02 -3.13
N SER A 144 3.99 -11.35 -2.87
CA SER A 144 5.14 -10.70 -3.53
C SER A 144 5.12 -10.89 -5.06
N LYS A 145 4.71 -12.07 -5.54
CA LYS A 145 4.57 -12.32 -6.99
C LYS A 145 3.39 -11.55 -7.57
N LEU A 146 2.24 -11.53 -6.88
CA LEU A 146 1.07 -10.77 -7.32
C LEU A 146 1.36 -9.28 -7.42
N TYR A 147 1.99 -8.68 -6.40
CA TYR A 147 2.42 -7.28 -6.44
C TYR A 147 3.34 -6.99 -7.63
N LYS A 148 4.28 -7.89 -7.91
CA LYS A 148 5.19 -7.75 -9.06
C LYS A 148 4.43 -7.85 -10.39
N GLN A 149 3.48 -8.76 -10.52
CA GLN A 149 2.71 -8.93 -11.76
C GLN A 149 1.84 -7.70 -12.05
N TYR A 150 1.10 -7.20 -11.06
CA TYR A 150 0.32 -5.97 -11.23
C TYR A 150 1.19 -4.73 -11.39
N GLY A 151 2.30 -4.63 -10.66
CA GLY A 151 3.23 -3.50 -10.78
C GLY A 151 3.93 -3.41 -12.14
N ASN A 152 4.07 -4.55 -12.84
CA ASN A 152 4.65 -4.62 -14.17
C ASN A 152 3.59 -4.61 -15.30
N SER A 153 2.30 -4.59 -14.98
CA SER A 153 1.24 -4.58 -15.98
C SER A 153 0.91 -3.17 -16.46
N ILE A 154 0.09 -3.08 -17.50
CA ILE A 154 -0.46 -1.81 -18.00
C ILE A 154 -1.90 -1.70 -17.50
N VAL A 155 -2.34 -0.49 -17.14
CA VAL A 155 -3.74 -0.24 -16.75
C VAL A 155 -4.66 -0.56 -17.93
N VAL A 156 -5.61 -1.49 -17.74
CA VAL A 156 -6.46 -2.06 -18.81
C VAL A 156 -7.22 -0.96 -19.54
N ASP A 157 -7.79 0.00 -18.81
CA ASP A 157 -8.57 1.09 -19.40
C ASP A 157 -7.73 2.00 -20.31
N VAL A 158 -6.48 2.26 -19.91
CA VAL A 158 -5.53 3.06 -20.71
C VAL A 158 -5.20 2.34 -22.01
N MET A 159 -4.90 1.04 -21.93
CA MET A 159 -4.65 0.21 -23.10
C MET A 159 -5.86 0.18 -24.04
N CYS A 160 -7.06 0.00 -23.51
CA CYS A 160 -8.30 0.06 -24.27
C CYS A 160 -8.49 1.42 -24.97
N ALA A 161 -8.21 2.53 -24.28
CA ALA A 161 -8.29 3.87 -24.87
C ALA A 161 -7.26 4.08 -26.00
N MET A 162 -6.02 3.62 -25.83
CA MET A 162 -5.01 3.64 -26.88
C MET A 162 -5.46 2.87 -28.11
N PHE A 163 -5.96 1.64 -27.92
CA PHE A 163 -6.42 0.81 -29.03
C PHE A 163 -7.61 1.44 -29.75
N ARG A 164 -8.57 2.05 -29.06
CA ARG A 164 -9.71 2.76 -29.68
C ARG A 164 -9.29 3.86 -30.66
N ASN A 165 -8.15 4.51 -30.41
CA ASN A 165 -7.62 5.57 -31.26
C ASN A 165 -6.81 5.05 -32.46
N LEU A 166 -6.50 3.75 -32.50
CA LEU A 166 -5.87 3.15 -33.67
C LEU A 166 -6.92 3.02 -34.78
N ASN A 167 -6.59 3.50 -35.98
CA ASN A 167 -7.42 3.39 -37.19
C ASN A 167 -7.36 1.97 -37.77
N ILE A 168 -7.75 0.98 -36.98
CA ILE A 168 -7.71 -0.43 -37.35
C ILE A 168 -8.90 -0.71 -38.29
N LYS A 169 -8.60 -1.01 -39.56
CA LYS A 169 -9.58 -1.40 -40.57
C LYS A 169 -9.66 -2.92 -40.66
N GLY A 170 -10.85 -3.46 -40.96
CA GLY A 170 -11.04 -4.88 -41.26
C GLY A 170 -11.30 -5.79 -40.04
N VAL A 171 -11.44 -5.24 -38.84
CA VAL A 171 -11.89 -6.01 -37.67
C VAL A 171 -13.42 -5.94 -37.57
N GLU A 172 -14.06 -7.09 -37.71
CA GLU A 172 -15.50 -7.23 -37.56
C GLU A 172 -15.94 -6.72 -36.18
N ASN A 173 -17.02 -5.92 -36.11
CA ASN A 173 -17.59 -5.36 -34.87
C ASN A 173 -16.76 -4.31 -34.09
N TRP A 174 -15.65 -3.78 -34.61
CA TRP A 174 -14.86 -2.72 -33.93
C TRP A 174 -15.69 -1.50 -33.52
N ASN A 175 -16.55 -1.02 -34.42
CA ASN A 175 -17.43 0.12 -34.17
C ASN A 175 -18.50 -0.15 -33.10
N ASN A 176 -18.88 -1.41 -32.86
CA ASN A 176 -19.85 -1.77 -31.83
C ASN A 176 -19.20 -1.77 -30.44
N TYR A 177 -17.95 -2.25 -30.33
CA TYR A 177 -17.19 -2.23 -29.09
C TYR A 177 -16.85 -0.81 -28.61
N CYS A 178 -16.59 0.12 -29.52
CA CYS A 178 -16.32 1.52 -29.17
C CYS A 178 -17.57 2.27 -28.66
N LYS A 179 -18.78 1.88 -29.09
CA LYS A 179 -20.04 2.57 -28.76
C LYS A 179 -20.66 2.15 -27.43
N ASN A 180 -20.40 0.92 -26.95
CA ASN A 180 -21.10 0.36 -25.79
C ASN A 180 -20.57 0.80 -24.41
N GLN A 181 -19.53 1.63 -24.33
CA GLN A 181 -19.00 2.13 -23.05
C GLN A 181 -18.96 3.67 -22.91
N ALA A 182 -19.46 4.42 -23.90
CA ALA A 182 -19.63 5.88 -23.76
C ALA A 182 -20.87 6.27 -22.92
N LYS A 183 -21.57 5.28 -22.35
CA LYS A 183 -22.72 5.43 -21.46
C LYS A 183 -22.43 4.76 -20.11
N LYS A 184 -21.49 5.29 -19.34
CA LYS A 184 -21.42 5.15 -17.89
C LYS A 184 -20.89 6.45 -17.32
#